data_AF-A0A379S8B0-F1
#
_entry.id   AF-A0A379S8B0-F1
#
_cell.length_a   1.000
_cell.length_b   1.000
_cell.length_c   1.000
_cell.angle_alpha   90.00
_cell.angle_beta   90.00
_cell.angle_gamma   90.00
#
_symmetry.space_group_name_H-M   'P 1'
#
loop_
_entity.id
_entity.type
_entity.pdbx_description
1 polymer ?
#
loop_
_entity_poly.entity_id
_entity_poly.type
_entity_poly.pdbx_seq_one_letter_code
_entity_poly.pdbx_strand_id
1 'polypeptide(L)'
;MSGFLELTDDARIQRLLKRAVHKAIDKVDLSGTSALMLESMTKNDRHQVLLDTLIAQLIALLQRDSSRTFIARQIVRWLETEHPLKAKILPTEWLGEHSAELVSDAVNSLLDDISHDRAHQIRYAFDRATYKLIDKLKHDPEMSARAEHIKSYLKEDEAFNRYLGEIWADLRQWLKTDINAEDSKVKQRIAHAGQWFGETLIADDALRASLNGHLEQAAHRVAPEFAVFLTRHISDTVKGWDARDMSQQIELNIGKDLQFIRVNGTLVGGAIGLGLYLLSQIPALVSL
;
A
#
# COMPACT_ATOMS: atom_id res chain seq x y z
N MET A 1 -7.89 11.31 15.86
CA MET A 1 -6.56 10.84 15.38
C MET A 1 -6.37 11.14 13.88
N SER A 2 -6.62 12.37 13.44
CA SER A 2 -6.56 12.79 12.03
C SER A 2 -5.32 13.63 11.68
N GLY A 3 -4.62 14.18 12.68
CA GLY A 3 -3.51 15.12 12.47
C GLY A 3 -2.23 14.52 11.89
N PHE A 4 -1.99 13.22 12.04
CA PHE A 4 -0.75 12.60 11.54
C PHE A 4 -0.71 12.50 9.99
N LEU A 5 -1.87 12.40 9.33
CA LEU A 5 -1.96 12.33 7.88
C LEU A 5 -1.90 13.70 7.20
N GLU A 6 -2.33 14.77 7.89
CA GLU A 6 -2.26 16.15 7.38
C GLU A 6 -0.85 16.74 7.48
N LEU A 7 -0.01 16.24 8.40
CA LEU A 7 1.38 16.67 8.58
C LEU A 7 2.38 16.03 7.60
N THR A 8 1.95 15.03 6.83
CA THR A 8 2.78 14.45 5.75
C THR A 8 2.72 15.30 4.50
N ASP A 9 3.56 16.34 4.51
CA ASP A 9 3.95 17.27 3.44
C ASP A 9 3.75 16.67 2.03
N ASP A 10 2.57 16.92 1.44
CA ASP A 10 2.04 16.21 0.27
C ASP A 10 2.95 16.36 -0.95
N ALA A 11 3.47 17.58 -1.15
CA ALA A 11 4.44 17.89 -2.18
C ALA A 11 5.78 17.15 -1.99
N ARG A 12 6.15 16.79 -0.75
CA ARG A 12 7.39 16.05 -0.47
C ARG A 12 7.23 14.57 -0.83
N ILE A 13 6.10 13.96 -0.48
CA ILE A 13 5.82 12.55 -0.82
C ILE A 13 5.62 12.40 -2.32
N GLN A 14 4.88 13.30 -2.97
CA GLN A 14 4.72 13.27 -4.42
C GLN A 14 6.07 13.40 -5.14
N ARG A 15 6.97 14.28 -4.68
CA ARG A 15 8.36 14.37 -5.19
C ARG A 15 9.18 13.12 -4.90
N LEU A 16 8.97 12.44 -3.77
CA LEU A 16 9.63 11.17 -3.46
C LEU A 16 9.13 10.06 -4.40
N LEU A 17 7.82 9.94 -4.57
CA LEU A 17 7.17 8.97 -5.45
C LEU A 17 7.63 9.16 -6.89
N LYS A 18 7.59 10.40 -7.40
CA LYS A 18 8.11 10.74 -8.73
C LYS A 18 9.57 10.28 -8.89
N ARG A 19 10.45 10.64 -7.94
CA ARG A 19 11.86 10.23 -7.97
C ARG A 19 12.04 8.71 -7.89
N ALA A 20 11.24 8.02 -7.09
CA ALA A 20 11.28 6.58 -6.96
C ALA A 20 10.86 5.89 -8.27
N VAL A 21 9.78 6.34 -8.90
CA VAL A 21 9.32 5.85 -10.21
C VAL A 21 10.37 6.11 -11.29
N HIS A 22 10.95 7.32 -11.35
CA HIS A 22 12.00 7.63 -12.31
C HIS A 22 13.23 6.74 -12.12
N LYS A 23 13.66 6.54 -10.87
CA LYS A 23 14.79 5.66 -10.53
C LYS A 23 14.49 4.19 -10.82
N ALA A 24 13.24 3.76 -10.69
CA ALA A 24 12.81 2.42 -11.07
C ALA A 24 12.86 2.24 -12.60
N ILE A 25 12.34 3.19 -13.37
CA ILE A 25 12.42 3.20 -14.84
C ILE A 25 13.88 3.16 -15.31
N ASP A 26 14.77 3.95 -14.67
CA ASP A 26 16.20 3.99 -15.00
C ASP A 26 16.91 2.66 -14.73
N LYS A 27 16.47 1.89 -13.73
CA LYS A 27 17.09 0.61 -13.35
C LYS A 27 16.52 -0.61 -14.08
N VAL A 28 15.32 -0.50 -14.63
CA VAL A 28 14.66 -1.62 -15.31
C VAL A 28 15.14 -1.67 -16.75
N ASP A 29 15.89 -2.71 -17.11
CA ASP A 29 16.06 -3.07 -18.51
C ASP A 29 14.72 -3.62 -19.02
N LEU A 30 13.90 -2.77 -19.64
CA LEU A 30 12.57 -3.17 -20.14
C LEU A 30 12.69 -4.28 -21.19
N SER A 31 13.73 -4.25 -22.02
CA SER A 31 13.92 -5.25 -23.08
C SER A 31 14.31 -6.59 -22.47
N GLY A 32 15.35 -6.59 -21.62
CA GLY A 32 15.83 -7.79 -20.92
C GLY A 32 14.81 -8.37 -19.94
N THR A 33 14.14 -7.54 -19.15
CA THR A 33 13.13 -8.00 -18.17
C THR A 33 11.90 -8.58 -18.87
N SER A 34 11.42 -7.92 -19.94
CA SER A 34 10.28 -8.45 -20.72
C SER A 34 10.65 -9.77 -21.41
N ALA A 35 11.87 -9.88 -21.94
CA ALA A 35 12.34 -11.13 -22.53
C ALA A 35 12.44 -12.25 -21.50
N LEU A 36 12.95 -11.98 -20.29
CA LEU A 36 13.04 -12.97 -19.20
C LEU A 36 11.66 -13.39 -18.69
N MET A 37 10.71 -12.46 -18.58
CA MET A 37 9.33 -12.77 -18.22
C MET A 37 8.65 -13.63 -19.29
N LEU A 38 8.76 -13.23 -20.57
CA LEU A 38 8.22 -14.00 -21.69
C LEU A 38 8.88 -15.38 -21.78
N GLU A 39 10.19 -15.50 -21.58
CA GLU A 39 10.91 -16.78 -21.54
C GLU A 39 10.47 -17.67 -20.37
N SER A 40 10.26 -17.09 -19.19
CA SER A 40 9.72 -17.81 -18.04
C SER A 40 8.30 -18.30 -18.29
N MET A 41 7.50 -17.54 -19.04
CA MET A 41 6.14 -17.91 -19.44
C MET A 41 6.11 -18.90 -20.62
N THR A 42 7.13 -18.92 -21.48
CA THR A 42 7.23 -19.96 -22.52
C THR A 42 7.83 -21.26 -21.99
N LYS A 43 8.50 -21.22 -20.83
CA LYS A 43 8.97 -22.43 -20.15
C LYS A 43 7.78 -23.31 -19.77
N ASN A 44 7.77 -24.55 -20.27
CA ASN A 44 6.68 -25.53 -20.16
C ASN A 44 5.39 -25.14 -20.91
N ASP A 45 5.51 -24.42 -22.03
CA ASP A 45 4.39 -24.10 -22.93
C ASP A 45 3.24 -23.30 -22.27
N ARG A 46 3.51 -22.52 -21.21
CA ARG A 46 2.44 -21.77 -20.52
C ARG A 46 1.88 -20.63 -21.38
N HIS A 47 2.60 -20.17 -22.40
CA HIS A 47 2.07 -19.25 -23.41
C HIS A 47 0.97 -19.88 -24.27
N GLN A 48 0.92 -21.22 -24.40
CA GLN A 48 -0.20 -21.91 -25.05
C GLN A 48 -1.47 -21.84 -24.21
N VAL A 49 -1.36 -21.87 -22.88
CA VAL A 49 -2.52 -21.68 -21.97
C VAL A 49 -3.11 -20.27 -22.10
N LEU A 50 -2.25 -19.27 -22.32
CA LEU A 50 -2.73 -17.91 -22.64
C LEU A 50 -3.39 -17.85 -24.01
N LEU A 51 -2.84 -18.54 -25.02
CA LEU A 51 -3.47 -18.65 -26.33
C LEU A 51 -4.86 -19.30 -26.22
N ASP A 52 -5.01 -20.36 -25.43
CA ASP A 52 -6.31 -21.02 -25.17
C ASP A 52 -7.32 -20.03 -24.57
N THR A 53 -6.86 -19.23 -23.60
CA THR A 53 -7.69 -18.21 -22.95
C THR A 53 -8.12 -17.12 -23.93
N LEU A 54 -7.22 -16.67 -24.81
CA LEU A 54 -7.50 -15.67 -25.84
C LEU A 54 -8.47 -16.20 -26.90
N ILE A 55 -8.28 -17.44 -27.35
CA ILE A 55 -9.18 -18.10 -28.30
C ILE A 55 -10.58 -18.23 -27.68
N ALA A 56 -10.67 -18.68 -26.43
CA ALA A 56 -11.95 -18.81 -25.72
C ALA A 56 -12.67 -17.46 -25.56
N GLN A 57 -11.94 -16.39 -25.22
CA GLN A 57 -12.53 -15.05 -25.15
C GLN A 57 -12.97 -14.55 -26.53
N LEU A 58 -12.20 -14.84 -27.59
CA LEU A 58 -12.54 -14.44 -28.94
C LEU A 58 -13.81 -15.16 -29.42
N ILE A 59 -13.92 -16.47 -29.18
CA ILE A 59 -15.15 -17.24 -29.43
C ILE A 59 -16.34 -16.63 -28.67
N ALA A 60 -16.17 -16.34 -27.37
CA ALA A 60 -17.24 -15.73 -26.57
C ALA A 60 -17.65 -14.33 -27.07
N LEU A 61 -16.72 -13.53 -27.58
CA LEU A 61 -17.00 -12.23 -28.18
C LEU A 61 -17.71 -12.35 -29.54
N LEU A 62 -17.35 -13.34 -30.35
CA LEU A 62 -17.98 -13.66 -31.64
C LEU A 62 -19.39 -14.24 -31.48
N GLN A 63 -19.67 -14.88 -30.34
CA GLN A 63 -20.99 -15.38 -29.99
C GLN A 63 -21.96 -14.27 -29.52
N ARG A 64 -21.49 -13.04 -29.27
CA ARG A 64 -22.38 -11.91 -28.95
C ARG A 64 -23.06 -11.38 -30.22
N ASP A 65 -24.38 -11.22 -30.17
CA ASP A 65 -25.21 -10.76 -31.31
C ASP A 65 -24.71 -9.45 -31.95
N SER A 66 -24.26 -8.48 -31.14
CA SER A 66 -23.76 -7.19 -31.63
C SER A 66 -22.43 -7.27 -32.41
N SER A 67 -21.59 -8.25 -32.11
CA SER A 67 -20.31 -8.46 -32.78
C SER A 67 -20.50 -9.08 -34.16
N ARG A 68 -21.47 -10.01 -34.30
CA ARG A 68 -21.78 -10.69 -35.57
C ARG A 68 -22.15 -9.71 -36.67
N THR A 69 -23.07 -8.79 -36.38
CA THR A 69 -23.51 -7.76 -37.33
C THR A 69 -22.43 -6.74 -37.65
N PHE A 70 -21.49 -6.49 -36.73
CA PHE A 70 -20.35 -5.60 -36.98
C PHE A 70 -19.32 -6.23 -37.93
N ILE A 71 -18.95 -7.49 -37.67
CA ILE A 71 -17.96 -8.23 -38.46
C ILE A 71 -18.46 -8.46 -39.89
N ALA A 72 -19.72 -8.86 -40.04
CA ALA A 72 -20.35 -9.04 -41.35
C ALA A 72 -20.26 -7.79 -42.23
N ARG A 73 -20.60 -6.64 -41.64
CA ARG A 73 -20.52 -5.34 -42.35
C ARG A 73 -19.10 -4.99 -42.75
N GLN A 74 -18.10 -5.34 -41.95
CA GLN A 74 -16.70 -5.11 -42.33
C GLN A 74 -16.20 -6.06 -43.41
N ILE A 75 -16.62 -7.32 -43.38
CA ILE A 75 -16.22 -8.31 -44.39
C ILE A 75 -16.86 -8.01 -45.75
N VAL A 76 -18.14 -7.63 -45.77
CA VAL A 76 -18.81 -7.14 -46.98
C VAL A 76 -18.08 -5.91 -47.53
N ARG A 77 -17.76 -4.94 -46.67
CA ARG A 77 -17.03 -3.73 -47.07
C ARG A 77 -15.63 -4.01 -47.59
N TRP A 78 -14.89 -4.92 -46.96
CA TRP A 78 -13.57 -5.37 -47.42
C TRP A 78 -13.68 -6.06 -48.79
N LEU A 79 -14.67 -6.93 -48.99
CA LEU A 79 -14.88 -7.65 -50.25
C LEU A 79 -15.24 -6.69 -51.39
N GLU A 80 -16.10 -5.70 -51.13
CA GLU A 80 -16.42 -4.63 -52.08
C GLU A 80 -15.19 -3.79 -52.46
N THR A 81 -14.24 -3.62 -51.52
CA THR A 81 -13.05 -2.76 -51.70
C THR A 81 -11.90 -3.50 -52.39
N GLU A 82 -11.55 -4.72 -51.98
CA GLU A 82 -10.41 -5.46 -52.55
C GLU A 82 -10.76 -6.31 -53.77
N HIS A 83 -11.99 -6.83 -53.86
CA HIS A 83 -12.39 -7.77 -54.91
C HIS A 83 -13.74 -7.42 -55.57
N PRO A 84 -13.84 -6.24 -56.22
CA PRO A 84 -15.10 -5.73 -56.76
C PRO A 84 -15.72 -6.61 -57.86
N LEU A 85 -14.89 -7.35 -58.61
CA LEU A 85 -15.36 -8.28 -59.63
C LEU A 85 -16.01 -9.54 -59.04
N LYS A 86 -15.51 -10.03 -57.90
CA LYS A 86 -16.07 -11.22 -57.23
C LYS A 86 -17.35 -10.86 -56.48
N ALA A 87 -17.41 -9.67 -55.87
CA ALA A 87 -18.60 -9.14 -55.20
C ALA A 87 -19.84 -9.07 -56.13
N LYS A 88 -19.64 -8.77 -57.43
CA LYS A 88 -20.72 -8.74 -58.43
C LYS A 88 -21.26 -10.12 -58.87
N ILE A 89 -20.51 -11.20 -58.63
CA ILE A 89 -20.84 -12.56 -59.08
C ILE A 89 -21.44 -13.38 -57.94
N LEU A 90 -21.30 -12.91 -56.69
CA LEU A 90 -21.87 -13.54 -55.50
C LEU A 90 -23.38 -13.24 -55.38
N PRO A 91 -24.22 -14.23 -54.98
CA PRO A 91 -25.65 -14.01 -54.75
C PRO A 91 -25.86 -12.90 -53.72
N THR A 92 -26.82 -12.00 -53.95
CA THR A 92 -27.11 -10.86 -53.06
C THR A 92 -27.52 -11.32 -51.64
N GLU A 93 -28.05 -12.54 -51.51
CA GLU A 93 -28.32 -13.22 -50.23
C GLU A 93 -27.05 -13.46 -49.40
N TRP A 94 -25.89 -13.64 -50.04
CA TRP A 94 -24.59 -13.76 -49.37
C TRP A 94 -24.02 -12.40 -48.92
N LEU A 95 -24.55 -11.27 -49.39
CA LEU A 95 -24.10 -9.93 -48.98
C LEU A 95 -24.98 -9.35 -47.85
N GLY A 96 -25.96 -10.12 -47.36
CA GLY A 96 -26.87 -9.75 -46.27
C GLY A 96 -26.50 -10.34 -44.91
N GLU A 97 -27.49 -10.44 -44.03
CA GLU A 97 -27.32 -10.91 -42.64
C GLU A 97 -26.86 -12.37 -42.52
N HIS A 98 -27.12 -13.20 -43.55
CA HIS A 98 -26.79 -14.62 -43.54
C HIS A 98 -25.28 -14.92 -43.73
N SER A 99 -24.50 -14.02 -44.35
CA SER A 99 -23.04 -14.18 -44.41
C SER A 99 -22.34 -13.80 -43.12
N ALA A 100 -22.96 -12.95 -42.29
CA ALA A 100 -22.52 -12.70 -40.92
C ALA A 100 -22.41 -14.02 -40.16
N GLU A 101 -23.47 -14.82 -40.27
CA GLU A 101 -23.65 -16.09 -39.59
C GLU A 101 -22.67 -17.12 -40.14
N LEU A 102 -22.63 -17.31 -41.47
CA LEU A 102 -21.71 -18.26 -42.10
C LEU A 102 -20.23 -17.95 -41.81
N VAL A 103 -19.82 -16.68 -41.83
CA VAL A 103 -18.44 -16.31 -41.54
C VAL A 103 -18.14 -16.42 -40.04
N SER A 104 -19.08 -16.03 -39.18
CA SER A 104 -18.92 -16.18 -37.73
C SER A 104 -18.82 -17.66 -37.36
N ASP A 105 -19.61 -18.53 -37.99
CA ASP A 105 -19.58 -19.98 -37.77
C ASP A 105 -18.30 -20.60 -38.33
N ALA A 106 -17.83 -20.18 -39.50
CA ALA A 106 -16.55 -20.62 -40.05
C ALA A 106 -15.36 -20.20 -39.17
N VAL A 107 -15.36 -18.97 -38.66
CA VAL A 107 -14.33 -18.47 -37.73
C VAL A 107 -14.42 -19.18 -36.39
N ASN A 108 -15.62 -19.39 -35.86
CA ASN A 108 -15.83 -20.15 -34.61
C ASN A 108 -15.35 -21.58 -34.75
N SER A 109 -15.70 -22.28 -35.83
CA SER A 109 -15.23 -23.64 -36.11
C SER A 109 -13.71 -23.70 -36.21
N LEU A 110 -13.10 -22.75 -36.93
CA LEU A 110 -11.65 -22.70 -37.05
C LEU A 110 -10.96 -22.40 -35.70
N LEU A 111 -11.52 -21.50 -34.89
CA LEU A 111 -11.00 -21.21 -33.55
C LEU A 111 -11.17 -22.39 -32.60
N ASP A 112 -12.27 -23.13 -32.71
CA ASP A 112 -12.56 -24.34 -31.95
C ASP A 112 -11.60 -25.49 -32.34
N ASP A 113 -11.34 -25.66 -33.64
CA ASP A 113 -10.36 -26.61 -34.17
C ASP A 113 -8.95 -26.30 -33.65
N ILE A 114 -8.53 -25.03 -33.67
CA ILE A 114 -7.25 -24.60 -33.09
C ILE A 114 -7.23 -24.87 -31.57
N SER A 115 -8.34 -24.65 -30.88
CA SER A 115 -8.44 -24.88 -29.42
C SER A 115 -8.22 -26.35 -29.07
N HIS A 116 -8.87 -27.26 -29.80
CA HIS A 116 -8.83 -28.70 -29.53
C HIS A 116 -7.56 -29.38 -30.07
N ASP A 117 -7.03 -28.94 -31.22
CA ASP A 117 -5.82 -29.51 -31.80
C ASP A 117 -4.55 -28.80 -31.31
N ARG A 118 -3.81 -29.47 -30.42
CA ARG A 118 -2.51 -28.98 -29.93
C ARG A 118 -1.42 -28.99 -31.00
N ALA A 119 -1.53 -29.79 -32.05
CA ALA A 119 -0.60 -29.85 -33.17
C ALA A 119 -0.99 -28.92 -34.33
N HIS A 120 -1.97 -28.01 -34.11
CA HIS A 120 -2.44 -27.13 -35.17
C HIS A 120 -1.34 -26.17 -35.66
N GLN A 121 -1.28 -25.94 -36.98
CA GLN A 121 -0.24 -25.10 -37.61
C GLN A 121 -0.16 -23.66 -37.03
N ILE A 122 -1.29 -23.12 -36.59
CA ILE A 122 -1.38 -21.77 -35.99
C ILE A 122 -0.71 -21.74 -34.61
N ARG A 123 -0.81 -22.82 -33.82
CA ARG A 123 -0.13 -22.92 -32.53
C ARG A 123 1.39 -22.94 -32.72
N TYR A 124 1.88 -23.71 -33.69
CA TYR A 124 3.31 -23.70 -34.04
C TYR A 124 3.80 -22.36 -34.59
N ALA A 125 2.96 -21.65 -35.37
CA ALA A 125 3.28 -20.31 -35.84
C ALA A 125 3.35 -19.32 -34.67
N PHE A 126 2.44 -19.43 -33.70
CA PHE A 126 2.44 -18.64 -32.47
C PHE A 126 3.67 -18.92 -31.60
N ASP A 127 4.07 -20.18 -31.44
CA ASP A 127 5.31 -20.56 -30.75
C ASP A 127 6.51 -19.87 -31.38
N ARG A 128 6.65 -20.03 -32.70
CA ARG A 128 7.77 -19.46 -33.45
C ARG A 128 7.79 -17.94 -33.36
N ALA A 129 6.64 -17.29 -33.44
CA ALA A 129 6.52 -15.84 -33.31
C ALA A 129 6.93 -15.39 -31.89
N THR A 130 6.48 -16.10 -30.86
CA THR A 130 6.82 -15.83 -29.46
C THR A 130 8.32 -15.98 -29.20
N TYR A 131 8.94 -17.08 -29.64
CA TYR A 131 10.39 -17.28 -29.49
C TYR A 131 11.19 -16.25 -30.27
N LYS A 132 10.78 -15.92 -31.50
CA LYS A 132 11.43 -14.87 -32.29
C LYS A 132 11.31 -13.50 -31.64
N LEU A 133 10.18 -13.20 -30.99
CA LEU A 133 10.00 -11.97 -30.24
C LEU A 133 10.92 -11.93 -29.00
N ILE A 134 11.01 -13.02 -28.25
CA ILE A 134 11.93 -13.14 -27.10
C ILE A 134 13.38 -12.92 -27.55
N ASP A 135 13.79 -13.58 -28.63
CA ASP A 135 15.15 -13.43 -29.17
C ASP A 135 15.45 -12.00 -29.59
N LYS A 136 14.51 -11.36 -30.30
CA LYS A 136 14.63 -9.94 -30.65
C LYS A 136 14.71 -9.03 -29.43
N LEU A 137 13.89 -9.26 -28.41
CA LEU A 137 13.95 -8.47 -27.17
C LEU A 137 15.28 -8.63 -26.42
N LYS A 138 15.99 -9.77 -26.58
CA LYS A 138 17.30 -9.99 -25.95
C LYS A 138 18.46 -9.40 -26.74
N HIS A 139 18.43 -9.57 -28.06
CA HIS A 139 19.64 -9.40 -28.88
C HIS A 139 19.51 -8.32 -29.96
N ASP A 140 18.30 -7.80 -30.22
CA ASP A 140 18.08 -6.82 -31.28
C ASP A 140 18.33 -5.38 -30.76
N PRO A 141 19.36 -4.68 -31.28
CA PRO A 141 19.64 -3.30 -30.89
C PRO A 141 18.49 -2.34 -31.24
N GLU A 142 17.66 -2.65 -32.24
CA GLU A 142 16.49 -1.83 -32.58
C GLU A 142 15.41 -1.93 -31.48
N MET A 143 15.21 -3.12 -30.90
CA MET A 143 14.25 -3.31 -29.81
C MET A 143 14.72 -2.64 -28.52
N SER A 144 16.02 -2.71 -28.24
CA SER A 144 16.62 -1.97 -27.12
C SER A 144 16.43 -0.46 -27.30
N ALA A 145 16.69 0.07 -28.50
CA ALA A 145 16.47 1.49 -28.81
C ALA A 145 14.99 1.91 -28.67
N ARG A 146 14.05 1.06 -29.10
CA ARG A 146 12.60 1.30 -28.91
C ARG A 146 12.22 1.29 -27.42
N ALA A 147 12.77 0.37 -26.65
CA ALA A 147 12.54 0.31 -25.20
C ALA A 147 13.07 1.57 -24.50
N GLU A 148 14.26 2.03 -24.85
CA GLU A 148 14.83 3.28 -24.33
C GLU A 148 13.99 4.50 -24.75
N HIS A 149 13.50 4.54 -25.99
CA HIS A 149 12.59 5.62 -26.43
C HIS A 149 11.30 5.65 -25.59
N ILE A 150 10.72 4.49 -25.28
CA ILE A 150 9.53 4.39 -24.41
C ILE A 150 9.86 4.86 -22.99
N LYS A 151 11.03 4.50 -22.43
CA LYS A 151 11.47 4.99 -21.11
C LYS A 151 11.61 6.50 -21.09
N SER A 152 12.30 7.06 -22.08
CA SER A 152 12.51 8.50 -22.20
C SER A 152 11.17 9.22 -22.33
N TYR A 153 10.27 8.70 -23.17
CA TYR A 153 8.92 9.24 -23.31
C TYR A 153 8.17 9.23 -21.96
N LEU A 154 8.14 8.11 -21.24
CA LEU A 154 7.48 8.04 -19.92
C LEU A 154 8.11 8.97 -18.87
N LYS A 155 9.43 9.19 -18.94
CA LYS A 155 10.16 10.01 -17.97
C LYS A 155 9.98 11.51 -18.23
N GLU A 156 10.05 11.90 -19.49
CA GLU A 156 10.01 13.29 -19.93
C GLU A 156 8.59 13.81 -20.11
N ASP A 157 7.60 12.92 -20.24
CA ASP A 157 6.22 13.32 -20.43
C ASP A 157 5.61 13.98 -19.18
N GLU A 158 5.15 15.21 -19.37
CA GLU A 158 4.46 15.97 -18.33
C GLU A 158 3.07 15.40 -18.02
N ALA A 159 2.42 14.72 -18.99
CA ALA A 159 1.12 14.10 -18.73
C ALA A 159 1.26 12.89 -17.80
N PHE A 160 2.25 12.01 -18.00
CA PHE A 160 2.56 10.90 -17.10
C PHE A 160 2.88 11.37 -15.68
N ASN A 161 3.68 12.43 -15.57
CA ASN A 161 4.02 13.02 -14.29
C ASN A 161 2.82 13.61 -13.54
N ARG A 162 1.88 14.25 -14.26
CA ARG A 162 0.62 14.74 -13.68
C ARG A 162 -0.27 13.58 -13.24
N TYR A 163 -0.41 12.57 -14.08
CA TYR A 163 -1.21 11.38 -13.80
C TYR A 163 -0.73 10.61 -12.57
N LEU A 164 0.60 10.47 -12.36
CA LEU A 164 1.15 9.91 -11.11
C LEU A 164 0.76 10.72 -9.87
N GLY A 165 0.66 12.04 -10.00
CA GLY A 165 0.18 12.92 -8.94
C GLY A 165 -1.29 12.69 -8.61
N GLU A 166 -2.13 12.57 -9.64
CA GLU A 166 -3.56 12.29 -9.51
C GLU A 166 -3.81 10.93 -8.83
N ILE A 167 -3.12 9.86 -9.28
CA ILE A 167 -3.21 8.54 -8.64
C ILE A 167 -2.86 8.62 -7.14
N TRP A 168 -1.81 9.38 -6.79
CA TRP A 168 -1.40 9.54 -5.41
C TRP A 168 -2.47 10.29 -4.59
N ALA A 169 -3.04 11.36 -5.15
CA ALA A 169 -4.10 12.14 -4.52
C ALA A 169 -5.35 11.28 -4.30
N ASP A 170 -5.76 10.51 -5.31
CA ASP A 170 -6.91 9.61 -5.25
C ASP A 170 -6.71 8.51 -4.22
N LEU A 171 -5.53 7.86 -4.21
CA LEU A 171 -5.19 6.83 -3.24
C LEU A 171 -5.24 7.38 -1.80
N ARG A 172 -4.69 8.59 -1.59
CA ARG A 172 -4.72 9.25 -0.28
C ARG A 172 -6.17 9.56 0.13
N GLN A 173 -6.97 10.12 -0.78
CA GLN A 173 -8.34 10.49 -0.50
C GLN A 173 -9.19 9.26 -0.19
N TRP A 174 -9.03 8.19 -0.97
CA TRP A 174 -9.64 6.90 -0.69
C TRP A 174 -9.22 6.36 0.67
N LEU A 175 -7.92 6.38 1.00
CA LEU A 175 -7.41 5.88 2.28
C LEU A 175 -7.92 6.70 3.47
N LYS A 176 -7.97 8.03 3.35
CA LYS A 176 -8.53 8.92 4.37
C LYS A 176 -10.02 8.63 4.59
N THR A 177 -10.75 8.40 3.51
CA THR A 177 -12.18 8.07 3.56
C THR A 177 -12.39 6.71 4.21
N ASP A 178 -11.66 5.68 3.77
CA ASP A 178 -11.78 4.32 4.28
C ASP A 178 -11.40 4.25 5.77
N ILE A 179 -10.30 4.88 6.20
CA ILE A 179 -9.90 4.89 7.62
C ILE A 179 -10.93 5.61 8.51
N ASN A 180 -11.67 6.59 8.00
CA ASN A 180 -12.71 7.28 8.78
C ASN A 180 -14.07 6.59 8.69
N ALA A 181 -14.26 5.65 7.77
CA ALA A 181 -15.48 4.88 7.67
C ALA A 181 -15.65 3.93 8.87
N GLU A 182 -16.89 3.69 9.25
CA GLU A 182 -17.27 2.66 10.23
C GLU A 182 -16.93 1.26 9.68
N ASP A 183 -17.26 1.00 8.41
CA ASP A 183 -16.93 -0.23 7.68
C ASP A 183 -15.63 -0.08 6.86
N SER A 184 -14.51 0.19 7.54
CA SER A 184 -13.20 0.37 6.89
C SER A 184 -12.61 -0.98 6.45
N LYS A 185 -12.39 -1.15 5.15
CA LYS A 185 -11.73 -2.35 4.60
C LYS A 185 -10.27 -2.42 5.02
N VAL A 186 -9.60 -1.27 5.14
CA VAL A 186 -8.21 -1.21 5.60
C VAL A 186 -8.11 -1.63 7.06
N LYS A 187 -8.97 -1.14 7.94
CA LYS A 187 -8.99 -1.58 9.35
C LYS A 187 -9.27 -3.08 9.46
N GLN A 188 -10.23 -3.61 8.71
CA GLN A 188 -10.53 -5.04 8.70
C GLN A 188 -9.33 -5.88 8.26
N ARG A 189 -8.65 -5.49 7.17
CA ARG A 189 -7.44 -6.20 6.71
C ARG A 189 -6.30 -6.13 7.71
N ILE A 190 -6.07 -4.98 8.34
CA ILE A 190 -5.06 -4.83 9.39
C ILE A 190 -5.42 -5.69 10.61
N ALA A 191 -6.68 -5.72 11.02
CA ALA A 191 -7.16 -6.55 12.12
C ALA A 191 -6.96 -8.04 11.82
N HIS A 192 -7.35 -8.50 10.62
CA HIS A 192 -7.12 -9.87 10.19
C HIS A 192 -5.64 -10.24 10.11
N ALA A 193 -4.79 -9.36 9.56
CA ALA A 193 -3.35 -9.58 9.50
C ALA A 193 -2.74 -9.63 10.91
N GLY A 194 -3.20 -8.76 11.82
CA GLY A 194 -2.77 -8.76 13.22
C GLY A 194 -3.22 -10.02 13.96
N GLN A 195 -4.45 -10.48 13.72
CA GLN A 195 -4.96 -11.73 14.28
C GLN A 195 -4.14 -12.92 13.78
N TRP A 196 -3.95 -13.05 12.47
CA TRP A 196 -3.13 -14.10 11.88
C TRP A 196 -1.70 -14.09 12.41
N PHE A 197 -1.10 -12.91 12.53
CA PHE A 197 0.24 -12.75 13.09
C PHE A 197 0.29 -13.18 14.56
N GLY A 198 -0.70 -12.80 15.37
CA GLY A 198 -0.83 -13.22 16.77
C GLY A 198 -0.99 -14.72 16.92
N GLU A 199 -1.87 -15.33 16.13
CA GLU A 199 -2.07 -16.79 16.08
C GLU A 199 -0.76 -17.50 15.70
N THR A 200 -0.03 -16.98 14.71
CA THR A 200 1.27 -17.51 14.30
C THR A 200 2.31 -17.40 15.42
N LEU A 201 2.35 -16.29 16.16
CA LEU A 201 3.26 -16.08 17.29
C LEU A 201 2.98 -17.01 18.47
N ILE A 202 1.71 -17.36 18.69
CA ILE A 202 1.29 -18.32 19.71
C ILE A 202 1.67 -19.73 19.29
N ALA A 203 1.53 -20.06 18.01
CA ALA A 203 1.85 -21.39 17.48
C ALA A 203 3.35 -21.69 17.38
N ASP A 204 4.20 -20.68 17.18
CA ASP A 204 5.64 -20.84 16.95
C ASP A 204 6.49 -20.19 18.05
N ASP A 205 7.08 -21.02 18.91
CA ASP A 205 7.97 -20.58 20.00
C ASP A 205 9.30 -20.00 19.49
N ALA A 206 9.84 -20.49 18.37
CA ALA A 206 11.09 -20.01 17.81
C ALA A 206 10.94 -18.62 17.20
N LEU A 207 9.83 -18.38 16.50
CA LEU A 207 9.46 -17.05 16.00
C LEU A 207 9.29 -16.05 17.15
N ARG A 208 8.63 -16.45 18.23
CA ARG A 208 8.43 -15.61 19.43
C ARG A 208 9.75 -15.25 20.11
N ALA A 209 10.64 -16.22 20.29
CA ALA A 209 11.95 -16.00 20.88
C ALA A 209 12.80 -15.03 20.02
N SER A 210 12.79 -15.22 18.69
CA SER A 210 13.46 -14.33 17.76
C SER A 210 12.90 -12.91 17.82
N LEU A 211 11.57 -12.74 17.82
CA LEU A 211 10.92 -11.44 17.92
C LEU A 211 11.29 -10.73 19.22
N ASN A 212 11.25 -11.42 20.36
CA ASN A 212 11.63 -10.86 21.66
C ASN A 212 13.07 -10.35 21.65
N GLY A 213 14.01 -11.13 21.10
CA GLY A 213 15.40 -10.70 20.98
C GLY A 213 15.56 -9.44 20.12
N HIS A 214 14.83 -9.33 19.01
CA HIS A 214 14.85 -8.12 18.18
C HIS A 214 14.22 -6.91 18.89
N LEU A 215 13.12 -7.11 19.63
CA LEU A 215 12.47 -6.05 20.41
C LEU A 215 13.36 -5.56 21.55
N GLU A 216 14.05 -6.47 22.24
CA GLU A 216 15.01 -6.12 23.29
C GLU A 216 16.18 -5.30 22.74
N GLN A 217 16.76 -5.71 21.61
CA GLN A 217 17.82 -4.95 20.94
C GLN A 217 17.34 -3.57 20.48
N ALA A 218 16.13 -3.49 19.92
CA ALA A 218 15.53 -2.23 19.52
C ALA A 218 15.33 -1.32 20.75
N ALA A 219 14.80 -1.86 21.84
CA ALA A 219 14.62 -1.14 23.09
C ALA A 219 15.95 -0.62 23.65
N HIS A 220 17.01 -1.43 23.68
CA HIS A 220 18.34 -0.99 24.12
C HIS A 220 18.94 0.13 23.26
N ARG A 221 18.66 0.13 21.95
CA ARG A 221 19.12 1.21 21.06
C ARG A 221 18.34 2.50 21.26
N VAL A 222 17.03 2.42 21.50
CA VAL A 222 16.15 3.60 21.59
C VAL A 222 16.08 4.18 23.01
N ALA A 223 16.25 3.36 24.05
CA ALA A 223 16.10 3.77 25.45
C ALA A 223 16.95 4.99 25.85
N PRO A 224 18.23 5.13 25.45
CA PRO A 224 19.03 6.29 25.84
C PRO A 224 18.50 7.61 25.26
N GLU A 225 18.19 7.64 23.95
CA GLU A 225 17.62 8.83 23.30
C GLU A 225 16.26 9.18 23.87
N PHE A 226 15.44 8.16 24.14
CA PHE A 226 14.12 8.35 24.72
C PHE A 226 14.20 8.90 26.15
N ALA A 227 15.13 8.42 26.98
CA ALA A 227 15.36 8.94 28.33
C ALA A 227 15.78 10.41 28.32
N VAL A 228 16.67 10.80 27.39
CA VAL A 228 17.08 12.20 27.21
C VAL A 228 15.90 13.06 26.75
N PHE A 229 15.13 12.59 25.76
CA PHE A 229 13.93 13.27 25.28
C PHE A 229 12.91 13.48 26.41
N LEU A 230 12.61 12.43 27.19
CA LEU A 230 11.65 12.47 28.29
C LEU A 230 12.12 13.44 29.39
N THR A 231 13.40 13.37 29.76
CA THR A 231 13.99 14.26 30.76
C THR A 231 13.88 15.71 30.31
N ARG A 232 14.21 16.01 29.05
CA ARG A 232 14.10 17.34 28.47
C ARG A 232 12.64 17.82 28.44
N HIS A 233 11.71 16.97 28.01
CA HIS A 233 10.30 17.30 27.95
C HIS A 233 9.70 17.61 29.33
N ILE A 234 10.03 16.81 30.34
CA ILE A 234 9.65 17.09 31.74
C ILE A 234 10.25 18.42 32.19
N SER A 235 11.55 18.64 31.94
CA SER A 235 12.25 19.86 32.34
C SER A 235 11.64 21.11 31.70
N ASP A 236 11.34 21.06 30.40
CA ASP A 236 10.71 22.15 29.66
C ASP A 236 9.26 22.39 30.13
N THR A 237 8.53 21.33 30.46
CA THR A 237 7.17 21.41 31.01
C THR A 237 7.16 22.07 32.39
N VAL A 238 8.05 21.66 33.30
CA VAL A 238 8.17 22.23 34.65
C VAL A 238 8.61 23.69 34.60
N LYS A 239 9.54 24.04 33.70
CA LYS A 239 9.95 25.45 33.49
C LYS A 239 8.83 26.34 32.98
N GLY A 240 7.84 25.76 32.29
CA GLY A 240 6.67 26.47 31.77
C GLY A 240 5.56 26.69 32.79
N TRP A 241 5.67 26.16 34.00
CA TRP A 241 4.65 26.36 35.04
C TRP A 241 4.73 27.76 35.66
N ASP A 242 3.57 28.40 35.86
CA ASP A 242 3.49 29.68 36.56
C ASP A 242 3.82 29.47 38.04
N ALA A 243 4.84 30.20 38.53
CA ALA A 243 5.30 30.12 39.91
C ALA A 243 4.19 30.43 40.93
N ARG A 244 3.19 31.25 40.55
CA ARG A 244 2.05 31.57 41.42
C ARG A 244 1.09 30.38 41.59
N ASP A 245 0.73 29.72 40.49
CA ASP A 245 -0.14 28.54 40.52
C ASP A 245 0.54 27.37 41.23
N MET A 246 1.85 27.19 41.00
CA MET A 246 2.62 26.15 41.67
C MET A 246 2.77 26.42 43.17
N SER A 247 3.01 27.67 43.58
CA SER A 247 3.04 28.07 44.99
C SER A 247 1.69 27.86 45.65
N GLN A 248 0.58 28.21 44.98
CA GLN A 248 -0.76 28.03 45.51
C GLN A 248 -1.11 26.55 45.69
N GLN A 249 -0.73 25.67 44.74
CA GLN A 249 -0.92 24.22 44.88
C GLN A 249 -0.06 23.61 45.99
N ILE A 250 1.17 24.07 46.16
CA ILE A 250 2.06 23.62 47.25
C ILE A 250 1.52 24.09 48.59
N GLU A 251 1.06 25.33 48.71
CA GLU A 251 0.48 25.87 49.94
C GLU A 251 -0.83 25.17 50.31
N LEU A 252 -1.70 24.89 49.35
CA LEU A 252 -2.95 24.15 49.57
C LEU A 252 -2.70 22.70 50.03
N ASN A 253 -1.66 22.04 49.52
CA ASN A 253 -1.37 20.64 49.83
C ASN A 253 -0.43 20.44 51.05
N ILE A 254 0.51 21.36 51.30
CA ILE A 254 1.55 21.22 52.34
C ILE A 254 1.34 22.20 53.51
N GLY A 255 0.59 23.29 53.31
CA GLY A 255 0.40 24.34 54.31
C GLY A 255 -0.25 23.86 55.61
N LYS A 256 -1.14 22.85 55.53
CA LYS A 256 -1.81 22.28 56.71
C LYS A 256 -0.85 21.48 57.59
N ASP A 257 0.11 20.76 57.00
CA ASP A 257 1.12 19.96 57.72
C ASP A 257 2.17 20.84 58.42
N LEU A 258 2.61 21.92 57.78
CA LEU A 258 3.53 22.89 58.39
C LEU A 258 2.91 23.58 59.61
N GLN A 259 1.59 23.82 59.61
CA GLN A 259 0.87 24.36 60.76
C GLN A 259 0.79 23.34 61.91
N PHE A 260 0.62 22.05 61.63
CA PHE A 260 0.58 21.00 62.66
C PHE A 260 1.88 20.93 63.47
N ILE A 261 3.04 21.06 62.82
CA ILE A 261 4.34 21.09 63.52
C ILE A 261 4.41 22.29 64.46
N ARG A 262 3.95 23.47 64.01
CA ARG A 262 3.97 24.70 64.82
C ARG A 262 3.04 24.62 66.03
N VAL A 263 1.83 24.08 65.85
CA VAL A 263 0.85 23.91 66.94
C VAL A 263 1.31 22.84 67.93
N ASN A 264 1.81 21.70 67.46
CA ASN A 264 2.32 20.66 68.35
C ASN A 264 3.54 21.14 69.15
N GLY A 265 4.42 21.94 68.52
CA GLY A 265 5.58 22.54 69.19
C GLY A 265 5.18 23.50 70.33
N THR A 266 4.17 24.35 70.12
CA THR A 266 3.68 25.24 71.19
C THR A 266 2.92 24.49 72.27
N LEU A 267 2.17 23.44 71.91
CA LEU A 267 1.42 22.63 72.88
C LEU A 267 2.37 21.86 73.82
N VAL A 268 3.38 21.21 73.25
CA VAL A 268 4.38 20.44 74.01
C VAL A 268 5.26 21.37 74.84
N GLY A 269 5.75 22.47 74.26
CA GLY A 269 6.54 23.45 74.99
C GLY A 269 5.76 24.10 76.13
N GLY A 270 4.48 24.41 75.90
CA GLY A 270 3.56 24.91 76.91
C GLY A 270 3.35 23.92 78.04
N ALA A 271 3.07 22.65 77.74
CA ALA A 271 2.86 21.60 78.73
C ALA A 271 4.11 21.34 79.59
N ILE A 272 5.29 21.29 78.97
CA ILE A 272 6.57 21.15 79.69
C ILE A 272 6.82 22.36 80.59
N GLY A 273 6.62 23.59 80.07
CA GLY A 273 6.80 24.81 80.85
C GLY A 273 5.85 24.89 82.05
N LEU A 274 4.59 24.49 81.87
CA LEU A 274 3.59 24.44 82.93
C LEU A 274 3.93 23.36 83.97
N GLY A 275 4.41 22.20 83.54
CA GLY A 275 4.90 21.14 84.42
C GLY A 275 6.10 21.57 85.26
N LEU A 276 7.08 22.24 84.64
CA LEU A 276 8.24 22.80 85.34
C LEU A 276 7.85 23.89 86.34
N TYR A 277 6.90 24.76 85.97
CA TYR A 277 6.38 25.79 86.87
C TYR A 277 5.67 25.18 88.10
N LEU A 278 4.83 24.17 87.89
CA LEU A 278 4.16 23.48 89.00
C LEU A 278 5.17 22.77 89.92
N LEU A 279 6.18 22.11 89.35
CA LEU A 279 7.27 21.49 90.12
C LEU A 279 8.09 22.55 90.90
N SER A 280 8.31 23.74 90.34
CA SER A 280 9.04 24.80 91.04
C SER A 280 8.25 25.43 92.19
N GLN A 281 6.93 25.24 92.26
CA GLN A 281 6.08 25.73 93.35
C GLN A 281 5.95 24.74 94.52
N ILE A 282 6.36 23.48 94.35
CA ILE A 282 6.36 22.47 95.41
C ILE A 282 7.16 22.90 96.66
N PRO A 283 8.36 23.51 96.55
CA PRO A 283 9.11 23.97 97.72
C PRO A 283 8.37 25.03 98.55
N ALA A 284 7.54 25.87 97.92
CA ALA A 284 6.77 26.90 98.59
C ALA A 284 5.53 26.34 99.33
N LEU A 285 5.02 25.18 98.90
CA LEU A 285 3.91 24.46 99.54
C LEU A 285 4.36 23.57 100.70
N VAL A 286 5.62 23.11 100.69
CA VAL A 286 6.20 22.25 101.74
C VAL A 286 6.78 23.07 102.91
N SER A 287 6.94 24.39 102.74
CA SER A 287 7.44 25.31 103.77
C SER A 287 6.35 25.96 104.64
N LEU A 288 5.13 25.40 104.67
CA LEU A 288 3.98 25.86 105.45
C LEU A 288 3.50 24.75 106.38
#